data_AF-A0A9P7GLA0-F1
#
_entry.id   AF-A0A9P7GLA0-F1
#
_cell.length_a   1.000
_cell.length_b   1.000
_cell.length_c   1.000
_cell.angle_alpha   90.00
_cell.angle_beta   90.00
_cell.angle_gamma   90.00
#
_symmetry.space_group_name_H-M   'P 1'
#
loop_
_entity.id
_entity.type
_entity.pdbx_description
1 polymer ?
#
loop_
_entity_poly.entity_id
_entity_poly.type
_entity_poly.pdbx_seq_one_letter_code
_entity_poly.pdbx_strand_id
1 'polypeptide(L)' 'MWRDRVGFSEALDVVRSAREQIWLNGGFLEQLTVFQLCQYSPSLENGHYASWRVKTDRQLKAAGLR' A
#
# COMPACT_ATOMS: atom_id res chain seq x y z
N MET A 1 -4.14 6.40 9.42
CA MET A 1 -4.95 5.37 8.72
C MET A 1 -5.63 4.41 9.69
N TRP A 2 -4.94 3.42 10.28
CA TRP A 2 -5.60 2.43 11.16
C TRP A 2 -6.18 3.02 12.46
N ARG A 3 -5.39 3.84 13.16
CA ARG A 3 -5.79 4.50 14.41
C ARG A 3 -6.93 5.50 14.18
N ASP A 4 -6.74 6.41 13.23
CA ASP A 4 -7.65 7.55 13.01
C ASP A 4 -8.75 7.26 11.97
N ARG A 5 -8.79 6.02 11.43
CA ARG A 5 -9.74 5.54 10.41
C ARG A 5 -9.82 6.37 9.12
N VAL A 6 -8.79 7.15 8.85
CA VAL A 6 -8.62 7.95 7.63
C VAL A 6 -8.09 7.13 6.45
N GLY A 7 -8.47 7.51 5.23
CA GLY A 7 -7.93 6.95 4.00
C GLY A 7 -6.47 7.34 3.75
N PHE A 8 -5.87 6.75 2.72
CA PHE A 8 -4.47 6.97 2.35
C PHE A 8 -4.20 8.43 1.98
N SER A 9 -5.06 9.04 1.16
CA SER A 9 -4.91 10.45 0.75
C SER A 9 -4.89 11.38 1.95
N GLU A 10 -5.87 11.24 2.84
CA GLU A 10 -5.97 12.06 4.05
C GLU A 10 -4.80 11.83 5.01
N ALA A 11 -4.36 10.58 5.20
CA ALA A 11 -3.18 10.29 5.99
C ALA A 11 -1.91 10.92 5.40
N LEU A 12 -1.78 10.95 4.07
CA LEU A 12 -0.65 11.59 3.41
C LEU A 12 -0.68 13.10 3.59
N ASP A 13 -1.85 13.73 3.58
CA ASP A 13 -2.01 15.16 3.83
C ASP A 13 -1.64 15.52 5.27
N VAL A 14 -2.02 14.69 6.26
CA VAL A 14 -1.58 14.84 7.66
C VAL A 14 -0.06 14.74 7.79
N VAL A 15 0.58 13.82 7.08
CA VAL A 15 2.03 13.68 7.11
C VAL A 15 2.71 14.87 6.42
N ARG A 16 2.16 15.35 5.30
CA ARG A 16 2.68 16.49 4.54
C ARG A 16 2.55 17.80 5.28
N SER A 17 1.51 17.98 6.09
CA SER A 17 1.35 19.17 6.93
C SER A 17 2.45 19.27 8.00
N ALA A 18 2.96 18.14 8.47
CA ALA A 18 4.09 18.08 9.39
C ALA A 18 5.46 18.08 8.66
N ARG A 19 5.52 17.54 7.44
CA ARG A 19 6.74 17.48 6.63
C ARG A 19 6.41 17.47 5.14
N GLU A 20 6.48 18.65 4.53
CA GLU A 20 6.11 18.85 3.13
C GLU A 20 6.96 18.04 2.13
N GLN A 21 8.25 17.86 2.44
CA GLN A 21 9.22 17.15 1.58
C GLN A 21 9.19 15.62 1.75
N ILE A 22 8.01 15.01 1.73
CA ILE A 22 7.88 13.54 1.66
C ILE A 22 7.35 13.11 0.31
N TRP A 23 8.15 12.28 -0.37
CA TRP A 23 7.82 11.64 -1.63
C TRP A 23 7.84 10.13 -1.45
N LEU A 24 6.65 9.52 -1.46
CA LEU A 24 6.53 8.07 -1.50
C LEU A 24 6.85 7.58 -2.91
N ASN A 25 7.62 6.50 -3.01
CA ASN A 25 7.79 5.82 -4.29
C ASN A 25 6.50 5.08 -4.68
N GLY A 26 6.36 4.77 -5.98
CA GLY A 26 5.16 4.13 -6.52
C GLY A 26 4.81 2.80 -5.86
N GLY A 27 5.82 2.01 -5.45
CA GLY A 27 5.60 0.75 -4.75
C GLY A 27 4.94 0.95 -3.38
N PHE A 28 5.37 1.94 -2.61
CA PHE A 28 4.73 2.26 -1.32
C PHE A 28 3.32 2.83 -1.50
N LEU A 29 3.06 3.63 -2.54
CA LEU A 29 1.71 4.10 -2.86
C LEU A 29 0.75 2.92 -3.12
N GLU A 30 1.20 1.95 -3.93
CA GLU A 30 0.41 0.74 -4.22
C GLU A 30 0.17 -0.08 -2.94
N GLN A 31 1.22 -0.29 -2.13
CA GLN A 31 1.12 -1.04 -0.88
C GLN A 31 0.14 -0.40 0.12
N LEU A 32 0.17 0.94 0.28
CA LEU A 32 -0.75 1.64 1.18
C LEU A 32 -2.19 1.59 0.69
N THR A 33 -2.39 1.63 -0.64
CA THR A 33 -3.71 1.43 -1.25
C THR A 33 -4.25 0.03 -0.94
N VAL A 34 -3.43 -1.02 -1.16
CA VAL A 34 -3.82 -2.40 -0.85
C VAL A 34 -4.11 -2.56 0.65
N PHE A 35 -3.29 -1.97 1.51
CA PHE A 35 -3.48 -2.01 2.96
C PHE A 35 -4.83 -1.41 3.38
N GLN A 36 -5.22 -0.28 2.78
CA GLN A 36 -6.54 0.31 3.01
C GLN A 36 -7.67 -0.59 2.51
N LEU A 37 -7.56 -1.17 1.30
CA LEU A 37 -8.56 -2.10 0.75
C LEU A 37 -8.73 -3.35 1.60
N CYS A 38 -7.66 -3.79 2.28
CA CYS A 38 -7.70 -4.90 3.22
C CYS A 38 -8.25 -4.50 4.60
N GLN A 39 -8.83 -3.30 4.73
CA GLN A 39 -9.29 -2.75 6.01
C GLN A 39 -8.23 -2.84 7.11
N TYR A 40 -6.96 -2.61 6.74
CA TYR A 40 -5.81 -2.68 7.63
C TYR A 40 -5.46 -4.08 8.16
N SER A 41 -6.00 -5.14 7.54
CA SER A 41 -5.74 -6.54 7.88
C SER A 41 -5.38 -7.38 6.64
N PRO A 42 -4.21 -7.14 6.01
CA PRO A 42 -3.79 -7.91 4.85
C PRO A 42 -3.51 -9.37 5.22
N SER A 43 -4.08 -10.30 4.46
CA SER A 43 -3.86 -11.74 4.62
C SER A 43 -4.04 -12.46 3.29
N LEU A 44 -3.55 -13.70 3.20
CA LEU A 44 -3.75 -14.53 1.99
C LEU A 44 -5.22 -14.90 1.75
N GLU A 45 -6.06 -14.80 2.78
CA GLU A 45 -7.50 -15.01 2.69
C GLU A 45 -8.24 -13.75 2.16
N ASN A 46 -7.61 -12.58 2.25
CA ASN A 46 -8.14 -11.35 1.68
C ASN A 46 -7.91 -11.31 0.17
N GLY A 47 -9.01 -11.30 -0.61
CA GLY A 47 -8.95 -11.33 -2.07
C GLY A 47 -8.17 -10.17 -2.72
N HIS A 48 -8.19 -8.97 -2.14
CA HIS A 48 -7.41 -7.84 -2.63
C HIS A 48 -5.91 -8.08 -2.45
N TYR A 49 -5.49 -8.51 -1.25
CA TYR A 49 -4.09 -8.80 -0.95
C TYR A 49 -3.58 -9.98 -1.78
N ALA A 50 -4.33 -11.08 -1.84
CA ALA A 50 -3.94 -12.27 -2.59
C ALA A 50 -3.74 -11.96 -4.08
N SER A 51 -4.66 -11.22 -4.69
CA SER A 51 -4.58 -10.82 -6.11
C SER A 51 -3.37 -9.91 -6.37
N TRP A 52 -3.15 -8.91 -5.51
CA TRP A 52 -1.98 -8.05 -5.60
C TRP A 52 -0.69 -8.85 -5.46
N ARG A 53 -0.59 -9.74 -4.46
CA ARG A 53 0.62 -10.55 -4.20
C ARG A 53 0.99 -11.42 -5.40
N VAL A 54 0.01 -12.10 -6.01
CA VAL A 54 0.22 -12.91 -7.21
C VAL A 54 0.74 -12.05 -8.38
N LYS A 55 0.13 -10.87 -8.61
CA LYS A 55 0.58 -9.94 -9.66
C LYS A 55 2.01 -9.46 -9.41
N THR A 56 2.31 -9.01 -8.20
CA THR A 56 3.63 -8.50 -7.83
C THR A 56 4.70 -9.60 -7.91
N ASP A 57 4.39 -10.84 -7.51
CA ASP A 57 5.33 -11.96 -7.63
C ASP A 57 5.66 -12.30 -9.08
N ARG A 58 4.67 -12.24 -9.97
CA ARG A 58 4.91 -12.40 -11.42
C ARG A 58 5.82 -11.30 -11.96
N GLN A 59 5.61 -10.05 -11.55
CA GLN A 59 6.44 -8.91 -11.97
C GLN A 59 7.88 -9.03 -11.45
N LEU A 60 8.06 -9.37 -10.18
CA LEU A 60 9.37 -9.62 -9.57
C LEU A 60 10.13 -10.74 -10.28
N LYS A 61 9.45 -11.85 -10.57
CA LYS A 61 10.05 -12.96 -11.30
C LYS A 61 10.45 -12.55 -12.73
N ALA A 62 9.60 -11.80 -13.42
CA ALA A 62 9.92 -11.28 -14.75
C ALA A 62 11.12 -10.30 -14.75
N ALA A 63 11.32 -9.58 -13.64
CA ALA A 63 12.46 -8.70 -13.43
C ALA A 63 13.73 -9.42 -12.91
N GLY A 64 13.68 -10.74 -12.67
CA GLY A 64 14.79 -11.51 -12.12
C GLY A 64 15.12 -11.21 -10.66
N LEU A 65 14.18 -10.62 -9.92
CA LEU A 65 14.34 -10.20 -8.52
C LEU A 65 13.86 -11.25 -7.51
N ARG A 66 13.37 -12.41 -7.98
CA ARG A 66 12.81 -13.49 -7.15
C ARG A 66 12.90 -14.85 -7.84
#